data_AF-A0AAW4MR29-F1
#
_entry.id   AF-A0AAW4MR29-F1
#
_cell.length_a   1.000
_cell.length_b   1.000
_cell.length_c   1.000
_cell.angle_alpha   90.00
_cell.angle_beta   90.00
_cell.angle_gamma   90.00
#
_symmetry.space_group_name_H-M   'P 1'
#
loop_
_entity.id
_entity.type
_entity.pdbx_description
1 polymer ?
#
loop_
_entity_poly.entity_id
_entity_poly.type
_entity_poly.pdbx_seq_one_letter_code
_entity_poly.pdbx_strand_id
1 'polypeptide(L)'
;MPEYAHIDMSASVENLLLEADSLGLGAVWLGIAPLKERMDAVREVLNIPENLEAFAIITCGYPESVRPQQNRFDKDRIHYVL
;
A
#
# COMPACT_ATOMS: atom_id res chain seq x y z
N MET A 1 15.39 -3.09 -11.27
CA MET A 1 14.44 -3.80 -10.39
C MET A 1 13.84 -5.00 -11.12
N PRO A 2 13.36 -6.03 -10.41
CA PRO A 2 12.57 -7.10 -11.00
C PRO A 2 11.32 -6.55 -11.72
N GLU A 3 10.90 -7.22 -12.79
CA GLU A 3 9.77 -6.79 -13.64
C GLU A 3 8.46 -6.62 -12.87
N TYR A 4 8.21 -7.51 -11.89
CA TYR A 4 6.97 -7.55 -11.11
C TYR A 4 7.08 -6.91 -9.72
N ALA A 5 8.16 -6.19 -9.44
CA ALA A 5 8.41 -5.67 -8.09
C ALA A 5 7.26 -4.78 -7.56
N HIS A 6 6.56 -4.02 -8.41
CA HIS A 6 5.40 -3.24 -7.97
C HIS A 6 4.19 -4.12 -7.59
N ILE A 7 4.00 -5.26 -8.27
CA ILE A 7 2.95 -6.23 -7.94
C ILE A 7 3.29 -6.92 -6.62
N ASP A 8 4.54 -7.38 -6.49
CA ASP A 8 5.05 -8.05 -5.28
C ASP A 8 4.89 -7.14 -4.06
N MET A 9 5.31 -5.88 -4.19
CA MET A 9 5.20 -4.90 -3.12
C MET A 9 3.75 -4.50 -2.84
N SER A 10 2.86 -4.50 -3.84
CA SER A 10 1.42 -4.27 -3.62
C SER A 10 0.81 -5.35 -2.72
N ALA A 11 1.09 -6.62 -3.03
CA ALA A 11 0.62 -7.75 -2.22
C ALA A 11 1.25 -7.74 -0.81
N SER A 12 2.53 -7.40 -0.71
CA SER A 12 3.23 -7.23 0.57
C SER A 12 2.60 -6.15 1.44
N VAL A 13 2.27 -5.00 0.85
CA VAL A 13 1.59 -3.91 1.57
C VAL A 13 0.19 -4.33 2.02
N GLU A 14 -0.59 -5.00 1.18
CA GLU A 14 -1.92 -5.49 1.57
C GLU A 14 -1.84 -6.46 2.77
N ASN A 15 -0.87 -7.39 2.76
CA ASN A 15 -0.64 -8.27 3.91
C ASN A 15 -0.30 -7.49 5.20
N LEU A 16 0.52 -6.45 5.09
CA LEU A 16 0.85 -5.58 6.22
C LEU A 16 -0.38 -4.85 6.76
N LEU A 17 -1.26 -4.35 5.88
CA LEU A 17 -2.49 -3.67 6.29
C LEU A 17 -3.46 -4.62 7.01
N LEU A 18 -3.59 -5.86 6.53
CA LEU A 18 -4.41 -6.88 7.18
C LEU A 18 -3.88 -7.26 8.57
N GLU A 19 -2.56 -7.41 8.71
CA GLU A 19 -1.95 -7.70 10.02
C GLU A 19 -2.09 -6.52 10.98
N ALA A 20 -1.96 -5.27 10.50
CA ALA A 20 -2.22 -4.10 11.32
C ALA A 20 -3.64 -4.12 11.91
N ASP A 21 -4.66 -4.42 11.09
CA ASP A 21 -6.06 -4.54 11.54
C ASP A 21 -6.23 -5.68 12.56
N SER A 22 -5.64 -6.85 12.31
CA SER A 22 -5.63 -8.01 13.23
C SER A 22 -5.05 -7.67 14.61
N LEU A 23 -4.02 -6.82 14.65
CA LEU A 23 -3.40 -6.32 15.87
C LEU A 23 -4.16 -5.15 16.55
N GLY A 24 -5.30 -4.72 16.00
CA GLY A 24 -6.09 -3.60 16.49
C GLY A 24 -5.48 -2.23 16.17
N LEU A 25 -4.58 -2.16 15.19
CA LEU A 25 -3.99 -0.93 14.67
C LEU A 25 -4.78 -0.42 13.46
N GLY A 26 -4.69 0.88 13.21
CA GLY A 26 -5.10 1.48 11.95
C GLY A 26 -3.88 1.74 11.09
N ALA A 27 -3.97 1.42 9.80
CA ALA A 27 -2.93 1.71 8.83
C ALA A 27 -3.47 2.29 7.52
N VAL A 28 -2.64 3.10 6.83
CA VAL A 28 -2.98 3.68 5.53
C VAL A 28 -1.81 3.52 4.57
N TRP A 29 -2.09 3.00 3.38
CA TRP A 29 -1.15 3.02 2.26
C TRP A 29 -1.16 4.38 1.57
N LEU A 30 -0.06 5.13 1.71
CA LEU A 30 0.22 6.33 0.93
C LEU A 30 1.01 5.96 -0.34
N GLY A 31 0.38 6.10 -1.51
CA GLY A 31 0.98 5.73 -2.80
C GLY A 31 2.16 6.62 -3.20
N ILE A 32 3.33 6.01 -3.44
CA ILE A 32 4.55 6.68 -3.90
C ILE A 32 4.84 6.28 -5.35
N ALA A 33 5.13 5.00 -5.60
CA ALA A 33 5.30 4.48 -6.95
C ALA A 33 3.96 4.43 -7.71
N PRO A 34 3.97 4.59 -9.05
CA PRO A 34 5.14 4.80 -9.91
C PRO A 34 5.45 6.29 -10.16
N LEU A 35 4.97 7.22 -9.33
CA LEU A 35 5.14 8.65 -9.55
C LEU A 35 6.59 9.06 -9.21
N LYS A 36 7.42 9.25 -10.24
CA LYS A 36 8.85 9.54 -10.09
C LYS A 36 9.15 10.67 -9.11
N GLU A 37 8.39 11.77 -9.18
CA GLU A 37 8.52 12.91 -8.26
C GLU A 37 8.40 12.49 -6.78
N ARG A 38 7.42 11.63 -6.46
CA ARG A 38 7.24 11.13 -5.09
C ARG A 38 8.35 10.16 -4.71
N MET A 39 8.76 9.29 -5.64
CA MET A 39 9.84 8.33 -5.41
C MET A 39 11.17 9.03 -5.11
N ASP A 40 11.49 10.08 -5.87
CA ASP A 40 12.69 10.89 -5.69
C ASP A 40 12.65 11.67 -4.38
N ALA A 41 11.52 12.30 -4.04
CA ALA A 41 11.36 13.02 -2.79
C ALA A 41 11.54 12.09 -1.56
N VAL A 42 10.98 10.88 -1.61
CA VAL A 42 11.16 9.90 -0.53
C VAL A 42 12.60 9.40 -0.47
N ARG A 43 13.24 9.17 -1.62
CA ARG A 43 14.65 8.79 -1.70
C ARG A 43 15.55 9.84 -1.04
N GLU A 44 15.32 11.12 -1.32
CA GLU A 44 16.09 12.23 -0.74
C GLU A 44 15.92 12.28 0.77
N VAL A 45 14.68 12.26 1.27
CA VAL A 45 14.39 12.34 2.71
C VAL A 45 14.96 11.16 3.50
N LEU A 46 14.87 9.95 2.96
CA LEU A 46 15.29 8.72 3.64
C LEU A 46 16.71 8.25 3.27
N ASN A 47 17.42 8.98 2.42
CA ASN A 47 18.73 8.59 1.87
C ASN A 47 18.72 7.16 1.30
N ILE A 48 17.70 6.83 0.49
CA ILE A 48 17.56 5.48 -0.08
C ILE A 48 18.71 5.21 -1.07
N PRO A 49 19.44 4.08 -0.93
CA PRO A 49 20.50 3.68 -1.86
C PRO A 49 20.03 3.56 -3.32
N GLU A 50 20.92 3.78 -4.28
CA GLU A 50 20.61 3.76 -5.72
C GLU A 50 20.03 2.43 -6.23
N ASN A 51 20.31 1.32 -5.54
CA ASN A 51 19.81 0.00 -5.90
C ASN A 51 18.40 -0.31 -5.34
N LEU A 52 17.78 0.65 -4.66
CA LEU A 52 16.43 0.54 -4.09
C LEU A 52 15.52 1.68 -4.58
N GLU A 53 14.22 1.39 -4.62
CA GLU A 53 13.18 2.35 -5.01
C GLU A 53 12.10 2.44 -3.92
N ALA A 54 11.58 3.64 -3.72
CA ALA A 54 10.46 3.85 -2.80
C ALA A 54 9.14 3.41 -3.47
N PHE A 55 8.46 2.46 -2.84
CA PHE A 55 7.18 1.94 -3.35
C PHE A 55 5.95 2.59 -2.67
N ALA A 56 5.94 2.60 -1.34
CA ALA A 56 4.83 3.09 -0.52
C ALA A 56 5.36 3.61 0.82
N ILE A 57 4.61 4.53 1.43
CA ILE A 57 4.74 4.86 2.86
C ILE A 57 3.50 4.31 3.56
N ILE A 58 3.70 3.54 4.62
CA ILE A 58 2.61 3.02 5.44
C ILE A 58 2.62 3.74 6.78
N THR A 59 1.60 4.54 7.05
CA THR A 59 1.37 5.07 8.40
C THR A 59 0.63 4.01 9.19
N CYS A 60 0.99 3.83 10.46
CA CYS A 60 0.39 2.83 11.34
C CYS A 60 0.38 3.34 12.78
N GLY A 61 -0.68 3.03 13.53
CA GLY A 61 -0.81 3.39 14.94
C GLY A 61 -2.16 3.01 15.54
N TYR A 62 -2.39 3.36 16.80
CA TYR A 62 -3.69 3.13 17.43
C TYR A 62 -4.74 4.10 16.87
N PRO A 63 -5.88 3.61 16.37
CA PRO A 63 -6.94 4.47 15.86
C PRO A 63 -7.51 5.36 16.96
N GLU A 64 -7.71 6.66 16.67
CA GLU A 64 -8.43 7.58 17.56
C GLU A 64 -9.93 7.22 17.65
N SER A 65 -10.49 6.65 16.59
CA SER A 65 -11.88 6.21 16.52
C SER A 65 -12.01 4.96 15.64
N VAL A 66 -13.01 4.13 15.96
CA VAL A 66 -13.36 2.97 15.15
C VAL A 66 -14.10 3.43 13.90
N ARG A 67 -13.69 2.93 12.73
CA ARG A 67 -14.42 3.12 11.48
C ARG A 67 -15.01 1.79 11.03
N PRO A 68 -16.30 1.75 10.68
CA PRO A 68 -16.90 0.52 10.17
C PRO A 68 -16.31 0.16 8.80
N GLN A 69 -16.10 -1.14 8.59
CA GLN A 69 -15.70 -1.67 7.30
C GLN A 69 -16.71 -1.28 6.22
N GLN A 70 -16.20 -0.78 5.10
CA GLN A 70 -17.04 -0.38 3.98
C GLN A 70 -17.39 -1.61 3.12
N ASN A 71 -18.67 -1.79 2.82
CA ASN A 71 -19.07 -2.76 1.81
C ASN A 71 -18.77 -2.21 0.42
N ARG A 72 -17.77 -2.80 -0.25
CA ARG A 72 -17.36 -2.45 -1.62
C ARG A 72 -17.80 -3.49 -2.66
N PHE A 73 -18.66 -4.44 -2.29
CA PHE A 73 -19.21 -5.42 -3.23
C PHE A 73 -20.06 -4.71 -4.29
N ASP A 74 -19.78 -5.01 -5.56
CA ASP A 74 -20.47 -4.47 -6.71
C ASP A 74 -20.63 -5.59 -7.74
N LYS A 75 -21.88 -6.07 -7.89
CA LYS A 75 -22.20 -7.21 -8.77
C LYS A 75 -21.90 -6.89 -10.24
N ASP A 76 -21.92 -5.62 -10.63
CA ASP A 76 -21.76 -5.20 -12.02
C ASP A 76 -20.28 -5.32 -12.47
N ARG A 77 -19.35 -5.55 -11.52
CA ARG A 77 -17.93 -5.84 -11.78
C ARG A 77 -17.61 -7.32 -11.99
N ILE A 78 -18.62 -8.20 -11.93
CA ILE A 78 -18.46 -9.65 -12.15
C ILE A 78 -18.89 -9.96 -13.59
N HIS A 79 -17.92 -10.42 -14.40
CA HIS A 79 -18.15 -10.75 -15.81
C HIS A 79 -17.87 -12.25 -16.03
N TYR A 80 -18.88 -12.99 -16.51
CA TYR A 80 -18.70 -14.36 -16.97
C TYR A 80 -18.34 -14.34 -18.45
N VAL A 81 -17.14 -14.81 -18.78
CA VAL A 81 -16.72 -15.00 -20.17
C VAL A 81 -16.97 -16.46 -20.51
N LEU A 82 -17.89 -16.70 -21.45
CA LEU A 82 -18.16 -18.02 -22.04
C LEU A 82 -17.28 -18.25 -23.27
#